data_AF-A0A528TMG0-F1
#
_entry.id   AF-A0A528TMG0-F1
#
_cell.length_a   1.000
_cell.length_b   1.000
_cell.length_c   1.000
_cell.angle_alpha   90.00
_cell.angle_beta   90.00
_cell.angle_gamma   90.00
#
_symmetry.space_group_name_H-M   'P 1'
#
loop_
_entity.id
_entity.type
_entity.pdbx_description
1 polymer ?
#
loop_
_entity_poly.entity_id
_entity_poly.type
_entity_poly.pdbx_seq_one_letter_code
_entity_poly.pdbx_strand_id
1 'polypeptide(L)' 'PGDLPEKVDPVFDVSGQQAENNAIRFVRFRPPKLERTAEGVTLSLPHIRLDRALQFLIGDRLA' A
#
# COMPACT_ATOMS: atom_id res chain seq x y z
N PRO A 1 5.95 10.94 8.26
CA PRO A 1 6.17 9.51 7.90
C PRO A 1 7.68 9.24 7.96
N GLY A 2 8.10 8.01 8.23
CA GLY A 2 9.53 7.66 8.14
C GLY A 2 10.00 7.57 6.68
N ASP A 3 11.29 7.76 6.46
CA ASP A 3 11.88 7.64 5.13
C ASP A 3 11.97 6.18 4.70
N LEU A 4 11.75 5.94 3.41
CA LEU A 4 11.96 4.64 2.78
C LEU A 4 13.38 4.58 2.20
N PRO A 5 14.09 3.46 2.32
CA PRO A 5 15.39 3.30 1.70
C PRO A 5 15.25 3.28 0.17
N GLU A 6 16.24 3.84 -0.54
CA GLU A 6 16.26 3.82 -2.01
C GLU A 6 16.38 2.41 -2.59
N LYS A 7 17.04 1.50 -1.85
CA LYS A 7 17.20 0.09 -2.20
C LYS A 7 16.65 -0.79 -1.09
N VAL A 8 15.94 -1.85 -1.49
CA VAL A 8 15.25 -2.75 -0.55
C VAL A 8 16.14 -3.90 -0.06
N ASP A 9 17.17 -4.27 -0.83
CA ASP A 9 18.02 -5.43 -0.54
C ASP A 9 18.62 -5.43 0.88
N PRO A 10 19.13 -4.30 1.42
CA PRO A 10 19.71 -4.28 2.77
C PRO A 10 18.69 -4.56 3.88
N VAL A 11 17.40 -4.31 3.64
CA VAL A 11 16.33 -4.53 4.64
C VAL A 11 16.10 -6.02 4.88
N PHE A 12 16.42 -6.87 3.89
CA PHE A 12 16.25 -8.31 3.97
C PHE A 12 17.48 -9.05 4.51
N ASP A 13 18.62 -8.37 4.67
CA ASP A 13 19.83 -8.96 5.25
C ASP A 13 19.71 -9.03 6.77
N VAL A 14 19.17 -10.16 7.25
CA VAL A 14 18.89 -10.45 8.66
C VAL A 14 20.10 -11.03 9.42
N SER A 15 21.31 -10.94 8.87
CA SER A 15 22.51 -11.51 9.50
C SER A 15 23.16 -10.56 10.54
N GLY A 16 23.06 -10.91 11.83
CA GLY A 16 23.83 -10.27 12.91
C GLY A 16 23.33 -8.89 13.40
N GLN A 17 24.21 -8.14 14.07
CA GLN A 17 23.94 -6.83 14.71
C GLN A 17 23.38 -5.76 13.75
N GLN A 18 23.48 -5.96 12.44
CA GLN A 18 22.93 -5.05 11.42
C GLN A 18 21.40 -5.13 11.32
N ALA A 19 20.78 -6.25 11.71
CA ALA A 19 19.32 -6.43 11.65
C ALA A 19 18.55 -5.45 12.56
N GLU A 20 19.10 -5.10 13.73
CA GLU A 20 18.45 -4.13 14.63
C GLU A 20 18.58 -2.68 14.12
N ASN A 21 19.70 -2.35 13.49
CA ASN A 21 19.94 -1.02 12.91
C ASN A 21 19.12 -0.77 11.63
N ASN A 22 18.68 -1.83 10.94
CA ASN A 22 17.86 -1.76 9.72
C ASN A 22 16.36 -2.00 9.96
N ALA A 23 15.91 -2.02 11.22
CA ALA A 23 14.52 -2.32 11.56
C ALA A 23 13.58 -1.14 11.21
N ILE A 24 12.99 -1.16 10.01
CA ILE A 24 11.97 -0.20 9.58
C ILE A 24 10.64 -0.51 10.24
N ARG A 25 9.99 0.51 10.83
CA ARG A 25 8.69 0.39 11.48
C ARG A 25 7.64 1.23 10.76
N PHE A 26 6.51 0.61 10.42
CA PHE A 26 5.38 1.28 9.79
C PHE A 26 4.23 1.48 10.76
N VAL A 27 3.69 2.69 10.80
CA VAL A 27 2.43 2.94 11.51
C VAL A 27 1.28 2.27 10.76
N ARG A 28 0.36 1.67 11.51
CA ARG A 28 -0.85 1.05 10.96
C ARG A 28 -2.00 2.02 11.15
N PHE A 29 -2.80 2.18 10.11
CA PHE A 29 -3.99 3.02 10.14
C PHE A 29 -5.22 2.15 10.39
N ARG A 30 -6.18 2.67 11.15
CA ARG A 30 -7.51 2.05 11.21
C ARG A 30 -8.22 2.27 9.87
N PRO A 31 -9.05 1.32 9.40
CA PRO A 31 -9.82 1.49 8.18
C PRO A 31 -10.62 2.81 8.19
N PRO A 32 -10.69 3.53 7.05
CA PRO A 32 -11.48 4.75 6.97
C PRO A 32 -12.97 4.43 7.14
N LYS A 33 -13.72 5.38 7.69
CA LYS A 33 -15.17 5.27 7.74
C LYS A 33 -15.71 5.35 6.31
N LEU A 34 -16.59 4.43 5.95
CA LEU A 34 -17.29 4.45 4.66
C LEU A 34 -18.38 5.53 4.73
N GLU A 35 -18.27 6.55 3.90
CA GLU A 35 -19.35 7.51 3.70
C GLU A 35 -20.41 6.87 2.79
N ARG A 36 -21.69 7.02 3.17
CA ARG A 36 -22.83 6.59 2.36
C ARG A 36 -23.48 7.83 1.77
N THR A 37 -23.87 7.77 0.50
CA THR A 37 -24.72 8.81 -0.09
C THR A 37 -26.09 8.81 0.60
N ALA A 38 -26.85 9.91 0.46
CA ALA A 38 -28.19 10.03 1.03
C ALA A 38 -29.16 8.92 0.55
N GLU A 39 -28.87 8.27 -0.58
CA GLU A 39 -29.64 7.15 -1.16
C GLU A 39 -29.17 5.76 -0.67
N GLY A 40 -28.26 5.69 0.31
CA GLY A 40 -27.82 4.42 0.90
C GLY A 40 -26.79 3.64 0.08
N VAL A 41 -26.33 4.20 -1.04
CA VAL A 41 -25.23 3.62 -1.82
C VAL A 41 -23.92 3.94 -1.12
N THR A 42 -23.10 2.91 -0.88
CA THR A 42 -21.75 3.09 -0.32
C THR A 42 -20.89 3.82 -1.35
N LEU A 43 -20.32 4.97 -0.98
CA LEU A 43 -19.28 5.58 -1.82
C LEU A 43 -18.16 4.55 -2.03
N SER A 44 -17.60 4.56 -3.24
CA SER A 44 -16.46 3.75 -3.63
C SER A 44 -15.35 3.84 -2.58
N LEU A 45 -14.77 2.70 -2.22
CA LEU A 45 -13.67 2.67 -1.27
C LEU A 45 -12.49 3.51 -1.81
N PRO A 46 -11.93 4.44 -1.03
CA PRO A 46 -10.74 5.17 -1.45
C PRO A 46 -9.60 4.17 -1.66
N HIS A 47 -9.00 4.20 -2.84
CA HIS A 47 -7.94 3.27 -3.24
C HIS A 47 -6.77 4.03 -3.85
N ILE A 48 -5.59 3.42 -3.80
CA ILE A 48 -4.38 3.97 -4.40
C ILE A 48 -3.98 3.05 -5.54
N ARG A 49 -3.94 3.59 -6.76
CA ARG A 49 -3.44 2.92 -7.98
C ARG A 49 -4.14 1.61 -8.37
N LEU A 50 -5.37 1.38 -7.91
CA LEU A 50 -6.17 0.21 -8.34
C LEU A 50 -6.45 0.26 -9.85
N ASP A 51 -6.72 1.44 -10.38
CA ASP A 51 -6.83 1.74 -11.81
C ASP A 51 -5.63 1.19 -12.59
N ARG A 52 -4.40 1.49 -12.12
CA ARG A 52 -3.19 1.05 -12.80
C ARG A 52 -2.96 -0.46 -12.66
N ALA A 53 -3.35 -1.05 -11.53
CA ALA A 53 -3.31 -2.50 -11.35
C ALA A 53 -4.28 -3.20 -12.31
N LEU A 54 -5.51 -2.70 -12.44
CA LEU A 54 -6.49 -3.22 -13.39
C LEU A 54 -6.00 -3.08 -14.83
N GLN A 55 -5.45 -1.92 -15.20
CA GLN A 55 -4.87 -1.73 -16.53
C GLN A 55 -3.76 -2.74 -16.82
N PHE A 56 -2.84 -2.97 -15.88
CA PHE A 56 -1.74 -3.94 -16.06
C PHE A 56 -2.25 -5.39 -16.17
N LEU A 57 -3.27 -5.75 -15.38
CA LEU A 57 -3.74 -7.13 -15.29
C LEU A 57 -4.70 -7.52 -16.40
N ILE A 58 -5.58 -6.62 -16.82
CA ILE A 58 -6.69 -6.93 -17.74
C ILE A 58 -6.88 -5.90 -18.86
N GLY A 59 -6.09 -4.83 -18.90
CA GLY A 59 -6.26 -3.74 -19.87
C GLY A 59 -6.18 -4.20 -21.32
N ASP A 60 -5.26 -5.13 -21.63
CA ASP A 60 -5.08 -5.66 -22.99
C ASP A 60 -6.28 -6.47 -23.50
N ARG A 61 -7.14 -6.95 -22.59
CA ARG A 61 -8.29 -7.82 -22.91
C ARG A 61 -9.61 -7.06 -23.04
N LEU A 62 -9.62 -5.77 -22.69
CA LEU A 62 -10.79 -4.90 -22.73
C LEU A 62 -10.72 -3.86 -23.88
N ALA A 63 -9.69 -3.96 -24.73
CA ALA A 63 -9.44 -3.09 -25.87
C ALA A 63 -10.27 -3.46 -27.11
#